data_AF-K9WPM2-F1
#
_entry.id   AF-K9WPM2-F1
#
_cell.length_a   1.000
_cell.length_b   1.000
_cell.length_c   1.000
_cell.angle_alpha   90.00
_cell.angle_beta   90.00
_cell.angle_gamma   90.00
#
_symmetry.space_group_name_H-M   'P 1'
#
loop_
_entity.id
_entity.type
_entity.pdbx_description
1 polymer ?
#
loop_
_entity_poly.entity_id
_entity_poly.type
_entity_poly.pdbx_seq_one_letter_code
_entity_poly.pdbx_strand_id
1 'polypeptide(L)'
;MNKDTLENQPKNQCNPFIPTKRDIARTEELSSKNAVIAGILSFIFLPGGLLYLNRGINSLKILGYVFAVSFMFNLVTKAEENSKSFSNLLGLIGTGAITAEQVMAVNKAQQRLQKQSSSVLAYSFEKNEKQVSDSETKQEAINQLKQLKEKYEVNEISEEEFKLQKQIILSSL
;
A
#
# COMPACT_ATOMS: atom_id res chain seq x y z
N MET A 1 -19.76 2.12 -30.20
CA MET A 1 -19.60 2.26 -28.73
C MET A 1 -18.19 2.77 -28.48
N ASN A 2 -18.06 4.09 -28.33
CA ASN A 2 -16.80 4.82 -28.28
C ASN A 2 -15.99 4.48 -27.02
N LYS A 3 -14.90 3.75 -27.20
CA LYS A 3 -13.72 3.85 -26.34
C LYS A 3 -12.93 5.00 -26.94
N ASP A 4 -12.96 6.18 -26.32
CA ASP A 4 -11.99 7.28 -26.49
C ASP A 4 -12.61 8.58 -25.96
N THR A 5 -12.51 8.82 -24.66
CA THR A 5 -12.59 10.17 -24.06
C THR A 5 -12.12 10.11 -22.62
N LEU A 6 -10.81 10.04 -22.40
CA LEU A 6 -10.14 10.51 -21.18
C LEU A 6 -8.64 10.73 -21.46
N GLU A 7 -8.32 11.27 -22.63
CA GLU A 7 -6.97 11.73 -22.95
C GLU A 7 -7.06 13.21 -23.29
N ASN A 8 -6.77 14.06 -22.31
CA ASN A 8 -6.26 15.43 -22.43
C ASN A 8 -6.41 16.17 -21.09
N GLN A 9 -5.66 15.72 -20.10
CA GLN A 9 -5.25 16.58 -18.99
C GLN A 9 -3.73 16.74 -19.14
N PRO A 10 -3.18 17.97 -19.18
CA PRO A 10 -1.74 18.16 -19.24
C PRO A 10 -1.12 17.45 -18.05
N LYS A 11 -0.26 16.46 -18.31
CA LYS A 11 0.52 15.78 -17.27
C LYS A 11 1.37 16.85 -16.59
N ASN A 12 0.90 17.38 -15.47
CA ASN A 12 1.77 18.03 -14.50
C ASN A 12 2.68 16.93 -13.93
N GLN A 13 3.77 16.66 -14.65
CA GLN A 13 4.74 15.60 -14.35
C GLN A 13 5.51 15.82 -13.04
N CYS A 14 5.36 16.99 -12.40
CA CYS A 14 6.02 17.35 -11.15
C CYS A 14 5.01 17.73 -10.05
N ASN A 15 3.94 16.96 -9.86
CA ASN A 15 3.19 17.06 -8.61
C ASN A 15 3.80 16.08 -7.57
N PRO A 16 4.50 16.55 -6.53
CA PRO A 16 5.13 15.69 -5.53
C PRO A 16 4.11 14.99 -4.63
N PHE A 17 2.84 15.40 -4.66
CA PHE A 17 1.76 14.81 -3.88
C PHE A 17 1.05 13.66 -4.61
N ILE A 18 1.28 13.49 -5.91
CA ILE A 18 0.70 12.39 -6.68
C ILE A 18 1.74 11.27 -6.79
N PRO A 19 1.47 10.07 -6.23
CA PRO A 19 2.40 8.96 -6.33
C PRO A 19 2.59 8.54 -7.79
N THR A 20 3.84 8.29 -8.18
CA THR A 20 4.15 7.84 -9.54
C THR A 20 3.75 6.36 -9.72
N LYS A 21 3.63 5.90 -10.97
CA LYS A 21 3.40 4.47 -11.27
C LYS A 21 4.42 3.56 -10.60
N ARG A 22 5.68 4.01 -10.51
CA ARG A 22 6.76 3.28 -9.82
C ARG A 22 6.52 3.19 -8.32
N ASP A 23 6.02 4.25 -7.69
CA ASP A 23 5.76 4.28 -6.25
C ASP A 23 4.57 3.37 -5.87
N ILE A 24 3.55 3.32 -6.72
CA ILE A 24 2.40 2.43 -6.57
C ILE A 24 2.85 0.98 -6.67
N ALA A 25 3.53 0.60 -7.77
CA ALA A 25 4.02 -0.77 -7.98
C ALA A 25 4.94 -1.25 -6.85
N ARG A 26 5.84 -0.37 -6.37
CA ARG A 26 6.71 -0.68 -5.23
C ARG A 26 5.92 -0.85 -3.92
N THR A 27 4.89 -0.04 -3.71
CA THR A 27 4.05 -0.14 -2.50
C THR A 27 3.26 -1.45 -2.52
N GLU A 28 2.68 -1.83 -3.65
CA GLU A 28 2.00 -3.11 -3.82
C GLU A 28 2.96 -4.29 -3.58
N GLU A 29 4.13 -4.29 -4.22
CA GLU A 29 5.16 -5.32 -4.02
C GLU A 29 5.53 -5.48 -2.55
N LEU A 30 5.84 -4.38 -1.85
CA LEU A 30 6.25 -4.41 -0.45
C LEU A 30 5.13 -4.78 0.52
N SER A 31 3.90 -4.35 0.23
CA SER A 31 2.75 -4.64 1.10
C SER A 31 2.42 -6.13 1.17
N SER A 32 2.70 -6.87 0.09
CA SER A 32 2.50 -8.31 0.01
C SER A 32 3.52 -9.13 0.81
N LYS A 33 4.60 -8.48 1.29
CA LYS A 33 5.66 -9.14 2.05
C LYS A 33 5.33 -9.19 3.54
N ASN A 34 5.94 -10.13 4.24
CA ASN A 34 5.81 -10.24 5.69
C ASN A 34 6.92 -9.44 6.39
N ALA A 35 6.53 -8.50 7.25
CA ALA A 35 7.46 -7.62 7.95
C ALA A 35 8.38 -8.39 8.91
N VAL A 36 7.87 -9.44 9.58
CA VAL A 36 8.67 -10.29 10.48
C VAL A 36 9.72 -11.05 9.70
N ILE A 37 9.35 -11.65 8.56
CA ILE A 37 10.30 -12.35 7.69
C ILE A 37 11.36 -11.38 7.17
N ALA A 38 10.96 -10.19 6.72
CA ALA A 38 11.89 -9.15 6.29
C ALA A 38 12.89 -8.77 7.40
N GLY A 39 12.41 -8.67 8.65
CA GLY A 39 13.25 -8.37 9.80
C GLY A 39 14.25 -9.49 10.11
N ILE A 40 13.77 -10.72 10.26
CA ILE A 40 14.61 -11.90 10.54
C ILE A 40 15.68 -12.06 9.46
N LEU A 41 15.27 -11.99 8.19
CA LEU A 41 16.16 -12.19 7.06
C LEU A 41 17.21 -11.07 6.98
N SER A 42 16.82 -9.81 7.21
CA SER A 42 17.76 -8.67 7.19
C SER A 42 18.75 -8.68 8.36
N PHE A 43 18.33 -9.20 9.51
CA PHE A 43 19.16 -9.27 10.72
C PHE A 43 20.18 -10.41 10.66
N ILE A 44 19.74 -11.61 10.25
CA ILE A 44 20.60 -12.81 10.21
C ILE A 44 21.48 -12.81 8.95
N PHE A 45 20.89 -12.47 7.79
CA PHE A 45 21.57 -12.51 6.51
C PHE A 45 21.14 -11.33 5.66
N LEU A 46 21.75 -10.18 5.94
CA LEU A 46 21.44 -8.90 5.30
C LEU A 46 21.22 -8.99 3.78
N PRO A 47 22.06 -9.68 2.97
CA PRO A 47 21.81 -9.82 1.54
C PRO A 47 20.46 -10.50 1.22
N GLY A 48 20.05 -11.48 2.02
CA GLY A 48 18.76 -12.15 1.88
C GLY A 48 17.59 -11.19 2.11
N GLY A 49 17.66 -10.35 3.13
CA GLY A 49 16.66 -9.30 3.38
C GLY A 49 16.53 -8.32 2.19
N LEU A 50 17.66 -7.95 1.58
CA LEU A 50 17.69 -7.05 0.42
C LEU A 50 17.07 -7.66 -0.83
N LEU A 51 17.37 -8.94 -1.09
CA LEU A 51 16.79 -9.69 -2.21
C LEU A 51 15.28 -9.89 -2.00
N TYR A 52 14.87 -10.26 -0.78
CA TYR A 52 13.47 -10.49 -0.44
C TYR A 52 12.58 -9.26 -0.65
N LEU A 53 13.12 -8.07 -0.35
CA LEU A 53 12.42 -6.79 -0.49
C LEU A 53 12.77 -6.03 -1.79
N ASN A 54 13.60 -6.61 -2.66
CA ASN A 54 14.06 -5.97 -3.90
C ASN A 54 14.60 -4.53 -3.66
N ARG A 55 15.35 -4.34 -2.57
CA ARG A 55 15.66 -3.02 -2.00
C ARG A 55 17.14 -2.75 -1.78
N GLY A 56 18.01 -3.48 -2.49
CA GLY A 56 19.47 -3.39 -2.32
C GLY A 56 20.05 -1.98 -2.43
N ILE A 57 19.54 -1.15 -3.34
CA ILE A 57 20.05 0.22 -3.56
C ILE A 57 19.74 1.14 -2.36
N ASN A 58 18.63 0.94 -1.66
CA ASN A 58 18.25 1.77 -0.52
C ASN A 58 19.14 1.50 0.70
N SER A 59 19.40 0.23 0.98
CA SER A 59 20.22 -0.17 2.13
C SER A 59 21.71 0.11 1.92
N LEU A 60 22.15 0.25 0.66
CA LEU A 60 23.49 0.74 0.32
C LEU A 60 23.75 2.14 0.89
N LYS A 61 22.72 2.99 1.01
CA LYS A 61 22.86 4.31 1.64
C LYS A 61 23.19 4.20 3.13
N ILE A 62 22.50 3.30 3.83
CA ILE A 62 22.75 3.05 5.25
C ILE A 62 24.15 2.49 5.45
N LEU A 63 24.57 1.56 4.59
CA LEU A 63 25.94 1.02 4.60
C LEU A 63 26.98 2.14 4.37
N GLY A 64 26.71 3.06 3.45
CA GLY A 64 27.53 4.23 3.20
C GLY A 64 27.67 5.16 4.41
N TYR A 65 26.56 5.42 5.14
CA TYR A 65 26.62 6.22 6.37
C TYR A 65 27.43 5.52 7.47
N VAL A 66 27.25 4.21 7.65
CA VAL A 66 28.03 3.42 8.63
C VAL A 66 29.52 3.45 8.28
N PHE A 67 29.86 3.32 7.00
CA PHE A 67 31.24 3.42 6.53
C PHE A 67 31.84 4.81 6.78
N ALA A 68 31.11 5.88 6.44
CA ALA A 68 31.56 7.25 6.65
C ALA A 68 31.79 7.56 8.14
N VAL A 69 30.88 7.13 9.01
CA VAL A 69 31.02 7.28 10.47
C VAL A 69 32.22 6.47 10.98
N SER A 70 32.39 5.22 10.53
CA SER A 70 33.54 4.37 10.89
C SER A 70 34.87 5.00 10.46
N PHE A 71 34.91 5.60 9.27
CA PHE A 71 36.10 6.24 8.72
C PHE A 71 36.45 7.51 9.50
N MET A 72 35.47 8.37 9.77
CA MET A 72 35.66 9.58 10.60
C MET A 72 36.14 9.23 12.00
N PHE A 73 35.58 8.19 12.62
CA PHE A 73 36.02 7.75 13.94
C PHE A 73 37.47 7.26 13.93
N ASN A 74 37.87 6.44 12.96
CA ASN A 74 39.26 5.98 12.83
C ASN A 74 40.27 7.12 12.60
N LEU A 75 39.85 8.24 12.02
CA LEU A 75 40.71 9.43 11.86
C LEU A 75 40.88 10.22 13.16
N VAL A 76 39.90 10.17 14.07
CA VAL A 76 39.87 10.97 15.31
C VAL A 76 40.43 10.19 16.50
N THR A 77 40.27 8.87 16.54
CA THR A 77 40.72 8.04 17.65
C THR A 77 42.11 7.46 17.38
N LYS A 78 43.02 7.54 18.37
CA LYS A 78 44.24 6.73 18.34
C LYS A 78 43.86 5.25 18.45
N ALA A 79 44.62 4.37 17.81
CA ALA A 79 44.40 2.93 17.84
C ALA A 79 44.44 2.41 19.29
N GLU A 80 43.27 2.35 19.92
CA GLU A 80 43.08 1.90 21.30
C GLU A 80 42.70 0.42 21.30
N GLU A 81 43.11 -0.32 22.34
CA GLU A 81 42.89 -1.78 22.50
C GLU A 81 41.40 -2.19 22.47
N ASN A 82 40.48 -1.23 22.66
CA ASN A 82 39.02 -1.43 22.64
C ASN A 82 38.37 -1.34 21.24
N SER A 83 39.16 -1.15 20.17
CA SER A 83 38.65 -1.05 18.78
C SER A 83 37.72 -2.19 18.37
N LYS A 84 37.97 -3.41 18.87
CA LYS A 84 37.18 -4.62 18.57
C LYS A 84 35.79 -4.61 19.22
N SER A 85 35.67 -4.03 20.42
CA SER A 85 34.38 -3.91 21.12
C SER A 85 33.52 -2.83 20.46
N PHE A 86 34.14 -1.73 20.05
CA PHE A 86 33.46 -0.64 19.35
C PHE A 86 33.01 -1.03 17.95
N SER A 87 33.82 -1.75 17.17
CA SER A 87 33.43 -2.24 15.84
C SER A 87 32.22 -3.18 15.90
N ASN A 88 32.15 -4.04 16.92
CA ASN A 88 31.02 -4.94 17.13
C ASN A 88 29.74 -4.17 17.49
N LEU A 89 29.84 -3.15 18.36
CA LEU A 89 28.72 -2.27 18.70
C LEU A 89 28.20 -1.52 17.46
N LEU A 90 29.11 -0.95 16.67
CA LEU A 90 28.78 -0.21 15.46
C LEU A 90 28.13 -1.13 14.41
N GLY A 91 28.62 -2.37 14.29
CA GLY A 91 28.04 -3.41 13.44
C GLY A 91 26.61 -3.80 13.86
N LEU A 92 26.37 -3.95 15.17
CA LEU A 92 25.04 -4.22 15.72
C LEU A 92 24.07 -3.05 15.47
N ILE A 93 24.51 -1.81 15.69
CA ILE A 93 23.70 -0.62 15.43
C ILE A 93 23.38 -0.50 13.94
N GLY A 94 24.37 -0.71 13.07
CA GLY A 94 24.18 -0.68 11.61
C GLY A 94 23.19 -1.75 11.14
N THR A 95 23.36 -2.99 11.61
CA THR A 95 22.46 -4.11 11.25
C THR A 95 21.05 -3.89 11.80
N GLY A 96 20.94 -3.38 13.04
CA GLY A 96 19.67 -3.02 13.66
C GLY A 96 18.95 -1.91 12.88
N ALA A 97 19.67 -0.87 12.46
CA ALA A 97 19.12 0.22 11.66
C ALA A 97 18.62 -0.28 10.28
N ILE A 98 19.37 -1.14 9.61
CA ILE A 98 18.98 -1.72 8.32
C ILE A 98 17.74 -2.60 8.46
N THR A 99 17.71 -3.42 9.51
CA THR A 99 16.56 -4.28 9.84
C THR A 99 15.32 -3.45 10.13
N ALA A 100 15.43 -2.42 10.96
CA ALA A 100 14.32 -1.52 11.28
C ALA A 100 13.78 -0.81 10.02
N GLU A 101 14.65 -0.37 9.11
CA GLU A 101 14.24 0.26 7.85
C GLU A 101 13.47 -0.71 6.96
N GLN A 102 13.92 -1.96 6.85
CA GLN A 102 13.23 -3.00 6.08
C GLN A 102 11.83 -3.29 6.65
N VAL A 103 11.73 -3.50 7.97
CA VAL A 103 10.45 -3.75 8.66
C VAL A 103 9.51 -2.54 8.52
N MET A 104 10.02 -1.33 8.73
CA MET A 104 9.23 -0.11 8.65
C MET A 104 8.70 0.12 7.23
N ALA A 105 9.47 -0.21 6.21
CA ALA A 105 9.05 -0.05 4.82
C ALA A 105 7.89 -0.98 4.46
N VAL A 106 7.94 -2.24 4.88
CA VAL A 106 6.83 -3.20 4.70
C VAL A 106 5.59 -2.70 5.43
N ASN A 107 5.71 -2.34 6.72
CA ASN A 107 4.59 -1.85 7.51
C ASN A 107 3.98 -0.56 6.93
N LYS A 108 4.80 0.39 6.47
CA LYS A 108 4.30 1.61 5.81
C LYS A 108 3.59 1.30 4.50
N ALA A 109 4.07 0.32 3.72
CA ALA A 109 3.41 -0.08 2.48
C ALA A 109 2.04 -0.70 2.75
N GLN A 110 1.94 -1.59 3.76
CA GLN A 110 0.68 -2.18 4.20
C GLN A 110 -0.31 -1.12 4.70
N GLN A 111 0.16 -0.17 5.52
CA GLN A 111 -0.66 0.93 6.01
C GLN A 111 -1.20 1.82 4.89
N ARG A 112 -0.41 2.06 3.83
CA ARG A 112 -0.86 2.85 2.68
C ARG A 112 -2.00 2.17 1.92
N LEU A 113 -1.92 0.86 1.72
CA LEU A 113 -3.02 0.12 1.08
C LEU A 113 -4.27 0.06 1.96
N GLN A 114 -4.11 -0.14 3.26
CA GLN A 114 -5.26 -0.10 4.20
C GLN A 114 -5.92 1.28 4.25
N LYS A 115 -5.12 2.36 4.20
CA LYS A 115 -5.65 3.73 4.11
C LYS A 115 -6.32 3.99 2.77
N GLN A 116 -5.80 3.44 1.67
CA GLN A 116 -6.41 3.55 0.35
C GLN A 116 -7.74 2.79 0.28
N SER A 117 -7.83 1.58 0.86
CA SER A 117 -9.09 0.84 0.93
C SER A 117 -10.12 1.54 1.81
N SER A 118 -9.72 2.11 2.94
CA SER A 118 -10.62 2.87 3.82
C SER A 118 -10.99 4.24 3.27
N SER A 119 -10.12 4.94 2.54
CA SER A 119 -10.47 6.20 1.88
C SER A 119 -11.38 6.00 0.67
N VAL A 120 -11.20 4.90 -0.09
CA VAL A 120 -12.14 4.52 -1.16
C VAL A 120 -13.50 4.19 -0.55
N LEU A 121 -13.52 3.47 0.58
CA LEU A 121 -14.75 3.14 1.30
C LEU A 121 -15.41 4.39 1.90
N ALA A 122 -14.64 5.33 2.44
CA ALA A 122 -15.11 6.62 2.93
C ALA A 122 -15.63 7.52 1.79
N TYR A 123 -14.96 7.56 0.62
CA TYR A 123 -15.48 8.29 -0.56
C TYR A 123 -16.78 7.68 -1.09
N SER A 124 -16.95 6.36 -1.00
CA SER A 124 -18.24 5.72 -1.31
C SER A 124 -19.29 5.98 -0.24
N PHE A 125 -18.90 6.16 1.02
CA PHE A 125 -19.82 6.48 2.13
C PHE A 125 -20.28 7.94 2.08
N GLU A 126 -19.37 8.89 1.89
CA GLU A 126 -19.68 10.33 1.79
C GLU A 126 -20.50 10.67 0.53
N LYS A 127 -20.33 9.90 -0.55
CA LYS A 127 -21.16 10.03 -1.76
C LYS A 127 -22.57 9.45 -1.56
N ASN A 128 -22.75 8.53 -0.62
CA ASN A 128 -24.05 7.97 -0.23
C ASN A 128 -24.73 8.75 0.91
N GLU A 129 -24.03 9.62 1.64
CA GLU A 129 -24.60 10.40 2.76
C GLU A 129 -25.30 11.71 2.34
N LYS A 130 -25.26 12.08 1.05
CA LYS A 130 -26.16 13.13 0.54
C LYS A 130 -27.45 12.50 0.00
N GLN A 131 -28.47 12.58 0.84
CA GLN A 131 -29.86 12.15 0.69
C GLN A 131 -30.07 10.64 0.85
N VAL A 132 -30.68 10.24 1.96
CA VAL A 132 -32.11 9.88 2.04
C VAL A 132 -32.37 9.27 3.43
N SER A 133 -33.48 9.66 4.06
CA SER A 133 -33.95 9.12 5.35
C SER A 133 -34.06 7.59 5.29
N ASP A 134 -33.57 6.85 6.29
CA ASP A 134 -33.57 5.36 6.37
C ASP A 134 -34.94 4.68 6.06
N SER A 135 -36.04 5.43 6.09
CA SER A 135 -37.38 4.97 5.72
C SER A 135 -37.66 5.04 4.21
N GLU A 136 -37.07 6.01 3.50
CA GLU A 136 -37.29 6.25 2.08
C GLU A 136 -36.39 5.34 1.22
N THR A 137 -35.15 5.09 1.64
CA THR A 137 -34.20 4.18 0.96
C THR A 137 -34.75 2.75 0.88
N LYS A 138 -35.41 2.30 1.96
CA LYS A 138 -36.07 0.99 2.00
C LYS A 138 -37.27 0.93 1.05
N GLN A 139 -38.05 2.00 0.97
CA GLN A 139 -39.20 2.06 0.07
C GLN A 139 -38.78 2.13 -1.41
N GLU A 140 -37.70 2.85 -1.71
CA GLU A 140 -37.14 2.94 -3.05
C GLU A 140 -36.55 1.61 -3.52
N ALA A 141 -35.79 0.92 -2.67
CA ALA A 141 -35.26 -0.41 -2.98
C ALA A 141 -36.38 -1.44 -3.22
N ILE A 142 -37.49 -1.37 -2.45
CA ILE A 142 -38.67 -2.20 -2.67
C ILE A 142 -39.30 -1.92 -4.05
N ASN A 143 -39.41 -0.65 -4.44
CA ASN A 143 -39.95 -0.26 -5.75
C ASN A 143 -39.04 -0.71 -6.91
N GLN A 144 -37.71 -0.59 -6.75
CA GLN A 144 -36.74 -1.05 -7.74
C GLN A 144 -36.77 -2.58 -7.92
N LEU A 145 -36.90 -3.34 -6.82
CA LEU A 145 -37.07 -4.80 -6.88
C LEU A 145 -38.37 -5.20 -7.59
N LYS A 146 -39.45 -4.43 -7.41
CA LYS A 146 -40.73 -4.68 -8.08
C LYS A 146 -40.63 -4.47 -9.60
N GLN A 147 -40.01 -3.37 -10.03
CA GLN A 147 -39.78 -3.09 -11.45
C GLN A 147 -38.83 -4.11 -12.09
N LEU A 148 -37.79 -4.53 -11.38
CA LEU A 148 -36.85 -5.55 -11.86
C LEU A 148 -37.55 -6.90 -12.09
N LYS A 149 -38.46 -7.26 -11.19
CA LYS A 149 -39.29 -8.46 -11.32
C LYS A 149 -40.22 -8.39 -12.55
N GLU A 150 -40.87 -7.25 -12.76
CA GLU A 150 -41.76 -7.05 -13.92
C GLU A 150 -40.99 -7.17 -15.26
N LYS A 151 -39.79 -6.58 -15.34
CA LYS A 151 -38.92 -6.71 -16.52
C LYS A 151 -38.49 -8.15 -16.80
N TYR A 152 -38.25 -8.93 -15.74
CA TYR A 152 -37.95 -10.35 -15.87
C TYR A 152 -39.17 -11.15 -16.34
N GLU A 153 -40.37 -10.87 -15.80
CA GLU A 153 -41.60 -11.55 -16.20
C GLU A 153 -42.02 -11.27 -17.65
N VAL A 154 -41.67 -10.08 -18.18
CA VAL A 154 -41.89 -9.71 -19.59
C VAL A 154 -40.74 -10.18 -20.51
N ASN A 155 -39.75 -10.92 -19.98
CA ASN A 155 -38.55 -11.40 -20.68
C ASN A 155 -37.69 -10.27 -21.30
N GLU A 156 -37.72 -9.06 -20.73
CA GLU A 156 -36.88 -7.95 -21.18
C GLU A 156 -35.41 -8.09 -20.73
N ILE A 157 -35.17 -8.90 -19.69
CA ILE A 157 -33.84 -9.15 -19.12
C ILE A 157 -33.59 -10.65 -18.94
N SER A 158 -32.33 -11.07 -19.04
CA SER A 158 -31.93 -12.46 -18.83
C SER A 158 -31.91 -12.84 -17.34
N GLU A 159 -31.98 -14.15 -17.05
CA GLU A 159 -31.95 -14.66 -15.66
C GLU A 159 -30.65 -14.29 -14.92
N GLU A 160 -29.53 -14.22 -15.63
CA GLU A 160 -28.24 -13.84 -15.06
C GLU A 160 -28.20 -12.34 -14.71
N GLU A 161 -28.72 -11.48 -15.59
CA GLU A 161 -28.84 -10.04 -15.34
C GLU A 161 -29.82 -9.76 -14.18
N PHE A 162 -30.91 -10.52 -14.09
CA PHE A 162 -31.85 -10.42 -12.98
C PHE A 162 -31.18 -10.75 -11.63
N LYS A 163 -30.40 -11.84 -11.56
CA LYS A 163 -29.69 -12.24 -10.33
C LYS A 163 -28.66 -11.19 -9.91
N LEU A 164 -27.90 -10.66 -10.88
CA LEU A 164 -26.86 -9.67 -10.62
C LEU A 164 -27.45 -8.34 -10.15
N GLN A 165 -28.50 -7.84 -10.81
CA GLN A 165 -29.16 -6.59 -10.41
C GLN A 165 -29.88 -6.71 -9.07
N LYS A 166 -30.51 -7.86 -8.79
CA LYS A 166 -31.12 -8.14 -7.48
C LYS A 166 -30.08 -8.12 -6.37
N GLN A 167 -28.90 -8.70 -6.60
CA GLN A 167 -27.83 -8.72 -5.61
C GLN A 167 -27.28 -7.31 -5.33
N ILE A 168 -27.14 -6.48 -6.37
CA ILE A 168 -26.72 -5.08 -6.23
C ILE A 168 -27.70 -4.31 -5.34
N ILE A 169 -29.00 -4.38 -5.62
CA ILE A 169 -30.04 -3.65 -4.86
C ILE A 169 -30.09 -4.12 -3.40
N LEU A 170 -29.92 -5.42 -3.14
CA LEU A 170 -29.90 -5.95 -1.77
C LEU A 170 -28.61 -5.60 -1.01
N SER A 171 -27.50 -5.37 -1.72
CA SER A 171 -26.23 -4.98 -1.11
C SER A 171 -26.12 -3.48 -0.83
N SER A 172 -27.00 -2.67 -1.42
CA SER A 172 -27.10 -1.21 -1.19
C SER A 172 -28.10 -0.81 -0.10
N LEU A 173 -28.71 -1.80 0.57
CA LEU A 173 -29.77 -1.67 1.57
C LEU A 173 -29.20 -1.97 2.97
#